data_AF-A0A7S4M2H8-F1
#
_entry.id   AF-A0A7S4M2H8-F1
#
_cell.length_a   1.000
_cell.length_b   1.000
_cell.length_c   1.000
_cell.angle_alpha   90.00
_cell.angle_beta   90.00
_cell.angle_gamma   90.00
#
_symmetry.space_group_name_H-M   'P 1'
#
loop_
_entity.id
_entity.type
_entity.pdbx_description
1 polymer ?
#
loop_
_entity_poly.entity_id
_entity_poly.type
_entity_poly.pdbx_seq_one_letter_code
_entity_poly.pdbx_strand_id
1 'polypeptide(L)'
;DEETALPALMYAKLPPDIATRPAVLVLDPMLATGGSAIMCIKVLVEKGVDPKKIIFVNVVCVKEGIEALAAAYPDVKVVTGAVDPILNEKKYIVPGLGDFGDRYFGTDGN
;
A
#
# COMPACT_ATOMS: atom_id res chain seq x y z
N ASP A 1 4.24 -8.01 11.95
CA ASP A 1 4.12 -8.27 13.39
C ASP A 1 3.39 -7.08 13.98
N GLU A 2 2.26 -7.35 14.64
CA GLU A 2 1.38 -6.31 15.20
C GLU A 2 2.08 -5.49 16.28
N GLU A 3 3.14 -6.03 16.91
CA GLU A 3 3.92 -5.32 17.91
C GLU A 3 4.97 -4.39 17.29
N THR A 4 5.67 -4.81 16.23
CA THR A 4 6.73 -4.00 15.60
C THR A 4 6.25 -3.08 14.48
N ALA A 5 5.05 -3.31 13.92
CA ALA A 5 4.53 -2.64 12.73
C ALA A 5 5.48 -2.67 11.51
N LEU A 6 6.49 -3.55 11.53
CA LEU A 6 7.42 -3.72 10.43
C LEU A 6 6.81 -4.63 9.37
N PRO A 7 6.76 -4.20 8.10
CA PRO A 7 6.31 -5.05 7.03
C PRO A 7 7.29 -6.22 6.88
N ALA A 8 6.78 -7.43 6.68
CA ALA A 8 7.56 -8.62 6.40
C ALA A 8 6.94 -9.37 5.23
N LEU A 9 7.77 -9.76 4.25
CA LEU A 9 7.29 -10.51 3.09
C LEU A 9 6.97 -11.95 3.51
N MET A 10 5.69 -12.26 3.67
CA MET A 10 5.24 -13.60 4.03
C MET A 10 5.07 -14.52 2.83
N TYR A 11 4.54 -13.99 1.73
CA TYR A 11 4.26 -14.76 0.52
C TYR A 11 4.27 -13.85 -0.72
N ALA A 12 4.83 -14.35 -1.82
CA ALA A 12 4.77 -13.68 -3.12
C ALA A 12 4.61 -14.70 -4.24
N LYS A 13 3.55 -14.54 -5.05
CA LYS A 13 3.34 -15.28 -6.29
C LYS A 13 2.97 -14.30 -7.37
N LEU A 14 3.89 -14.12 -8.32
CA LEU A 14 3.77 -13.15 -9.40
C LEU A 14 3.77 -13.88 -10.75
N PRO A 15 3.17 -13.29 -11.80
CA PRO A 15 3.35 -13.77 -13.15
C PRO A 15 4.84 -13.90 -13.51
N PRO A 16 5.26 -14.95 -14.22
CA PRO A 16 6.67 -15.13 -14.59
C PRO A 16 7.19 -14.00 -15.50
N ASP A 17 6.30 -13.32 -16.20
CA ASP A 17 6.57 -12.21 -17.11
C ASP A 17 6.33 -10.83 -16.46
N ILE A 18 6.22 -10.74 -15.13
CA ILE A 18 5.87 -9.49 -14.43
C ILE A 18 6.75 -8.29 -14.82
N ALA A 19 8.05 -8.51 -15.06
CA ALA A 19 9.01 -7.46 -15.43
C ALA A 19 8.72 -6.80 -16.78
N THR A 20 8.11 -7.54 -17.72
CA THR A 20 7.87 -7.05 -19.09
C THR A 20 6.44 -6.54 -19.28
N ARG A 21 5.56 -6.69 -18.27
CA ARG A 21 4.19 -6.16 -18.32
C ARG A 21 4.21 -4.64 -18.56
N PRO A 22 3.26 -4.13 -19.36
CA PRO A 22 3.20 -2.69 -19.68
C PRO A 22 2.80 -1.84 -18.47
N ALA A 23 2.04 -2.41 -17.53
CA ALA A 23 1.65 -1.78 -16.28
C ALA A 23 1.47 -2.85 -15.18
N VAL A 24 1.71 -2.45 -13.93
CA VAL A 24 1.45 -3.26 -12.73
C VAL A 24 0.60 -2.42 -11.79
N LEU A 25 -0.59 -2.92 -11.46
CA LEU A 25 -1.49 -2.28 -10.50
C LEU A 25 -1.26 -2.92 -9.14
N VAL A 26 -0.81 -2.13 -8.16
CA VAL A 26 -0.76 -2.54 -6.76
C VAL A 26 -2.06 -2.08 -6.11
N LEU A 27 -2.85 -3.04 -5.64
CA LEU A 27 -4.19 -2.79 -5.10
C LEU A 27 -4.15 -2.97 -3.59
N ASP A 28 -4.36 -1.88 -2.86
CA ASP A 28 -4.43 -1.88 -1.41
C ASP A 28 -5.42 -0.78 -0.99
N PRO A 29 -6.50 -1.08 -0.25
CA PRO A 29 -7.51 -0.09 0.08
C PRO A 29 -6.99 1.12 0.89
N MET A 30 -5.93 0.94 1.68
CA MET A 30 -5.50 1.95 2.65
C MET A 30 -4.00 2.27 2.52
N LEU A 31 -3.67 3.56 2.42
CA LEU A 31 -2.29 4.03 2.51
C LEU A 31 -2.10 4.90 3.77
N ALA A 32 -1.83 4.22 4.89
CA ALA A 32 -1.59 4.83 6.20
C ALA A 32 -0.13 5.29 6.35
N THR A 33 0.75 4.48 6.95
CA THR A 33 2.18 4.81 7.12
C THR A 33 3.01 4.59 5.86
N GLY A 34 2.46 3.89 4.86
CA GLY A 34 3.14 3.53 3.61
C GLY A 34 4.08 2.32 3.68
N GLY A 35 4.37 1.77 4.87
CA GLY A 35 5.35 0.69 5.04
C GLY A 35 5.06 -0.55 4.17
N SER A 36 3.82 -1.05 4.20
CA SER A 36 3.41 -2.22 3.41
C SER A 36 3.50 -1.97 1.90
N ALA A 37 3.04 -0.81 1.44
CA ALA A 37 3.10 -0.42 0.03
C ALA A 37 4.56 -0.33 -0.47
N ILE A 38 5.43 0.32 0.31
CA ILE A 38 6.87 0.44 0.01
C ILE A 38 7.52 -0.95 -0.08
N MET A 39 7.22 -1.85 0.86
CA MET A 39 7.73 -3.23 0.79
C MET A 39 7.22 -3.98 -0.45
N CYS A 40 5.93 -3.87 -0.78
CA CYS A 40 5.36 -4.50 -1.97
C CYS A 40 6.07 -4.02 -3.25
N ILE A 41 6.24 -2.70 -3.37
CA ILE A 41 6.91 -2.08 -4.52
C ILE A 41 8.39 -2.48 -4.57
N LYS A 42 9.07 -2.55 -3.43
CA LYS A 42 10.43 -3.07 -3.36
C LYS A 42 10.55 -4.46 -3.98
N VAL A 43 9.65 -5.38 -3.62
CA VAL A 43 9.64 -6.74 -4.19
C VAL A 43 9.40 -6.71 -5.70
N LEU A 44 8.49 -5.87 -6.20
CA LEU A 44 8.26 -5.73 -7.64
C LEU A 44 9.50 -5.22 -8.38
N VAL A 45 10.18 -4.22 -7.82
CA VAL A 45 11.42 -3.66 -8.37
C VAL A 45 12.54 -4.69 -8.35
N GLU A 46 12.70 -5.45 -7.26
CA GLU A 46 13.65 -6.56 -7.16
C GLU A 46 13.35 -7.68 -8.18
N LYS A 47 12.10 -7.79 -8.66
CA LYS A 47 11.69 -8.69 -9.73
C LYS A 47 11.82 -8.08 -11.13
N GLY A 48 12.40 -6.89 -11.25
CA GLY A 48 12.70 -6.24 -12.53
C GLY A 48 11.56 -5.38 -13.09
N VAL A 49 10.51 -5.10 -12.30
CA VAL A 49 9.46 -4.15 -12.70
C VAL A 49 10.02 -2.74 -12.65
N ASP A 50 9.90 -2.01 -13.76
CA ASP A 50 10.20 -0.57 -13.82
C ASP A 50 9.21 0.21 -12.94
N PRO A 51 9.68 0.98 -11.92
CA PRO A 51 8.83 1.79 -11.05
C PRO A 51 7.81 2.67 -11.80
N LYS A 52 8.17 3.19 -12.99
CA LYS A 52 7.30 4.06 -13.80
C LYS A 52 6.05 3.37 -14.34
N LYS A 53 6.06 2.03 -14.36
CA LYS A 53 4.94 1.18 -14.77
C LYS A 53 4.05 0.76 -13.60
N ILE A 54 4.44 1.09 -12.37
CA ILE A 54 3.70 0.74 -11.16
C ILE A 54 2.69 1.86 -10.88
N ILE A 55 1.43 1.45 -10.68
CA ILE A 55 0.35 2.33 -10.26
C ILE A 55 -0.20 1.75 -8.96
N PHE A 56 -0.03 2.48 -7.87
CA PHE A 56 -0.59 2.15 -6.57
C PHE A 56 -2.01 2.73 -6.48
N VAL A 57 -3.01 1.85 -6.39
CA VAL A 57 -4.42 2.20 -6.38
C VAL A 57 -4.99 1.91 -4.99
N ASN A 58 -5.54 2.94 -4.34
CA ASN A 58 -6.15 2.83 -3.03
C ASN A 58 -7.49 3.58 -2.93
N VAL A 59 -8.22 3.32 -1.85
CA VAL A 59 -9.50 3.98 -1.56
C VAL A 59 -9.27 5.24 -0.73
N VAL A 60 -8.47 5.13 0.34
CA VAL A 60 -8.19 6.23 1.25
C VAL A 60 -6.71 6.26 1.65
N CYS A 61 -6.16 7.46 1.78
CA CYS A 61 -4.81 7.67 2.25
C CYS A 61 -4.71 8.87 3.19
N VAL A 62 -3.51 9.09 3.73
CA VAL A 62 -3.11 10.28 4.47
C VAL A 62 -1.85 10.87 3.87
N LYS A 63 -1.62 12.17 4.10
CA LYS A 63 -0.41 12.87 3.61
C LYS A 63 0.90 12.17 4.01
N GLU A 64 1.02 11.71 5.27
CA GLU A 64 2.19 10.97 5.77
C GLU A 64 2.53 9.74 4.88
N GLY A 65 1.52 8.95 4.51
CA GLY A 65 1.70 7.77 3.66
C GLY A 65 2.07 8.09 2.21
N ILE A 66 1.48 9.14 1.64
CA ILE A 66 1.84 9.62 0.30
C ILE A 66 3.30 10.08 0.28
N GLU A 67 3.70 10.90 1.26
CA GLU A 67 5.07 11.44 1.33
C GLU A 67 6.10 10.32 1.55
N ALA A 68 5.81 9.36 2.43
CA ALA A 68 6.66 8.19 2.64
C ALA A 68 6.85 7.39 1.33
N LEU A 69 5.76 7.12 0.62
CA LEU A 69 5.81 6.39 -0.64
C LEU A 69 6.56 7.17 -1.74
N ALA A 70 6.29 8.46 -1.87
CA ALA A 70 6.94 9.33 -2.86
C ALA A 70 8.45 9.50 -2.58
N ALA A 71 8.86 9.54 -1.31
CA ALA A 71 10.27 9.58 -0.93
C ALA A 71 11.00 8.27 -1.29
N ALA A 72 10.33 7.13 -1.12
CA ALA A 72 10.92 5.82 -1.44
C ALA A 72 10.91 5.51 -2.95
N TYR A 73 9.83 5.87 -3.65
CA TYR A 73 9.59 5.53 -5.04
C TYR A 73 8.92 6.69 -5.80
N PRO A 74 9.68 7.75 -6.14
CA PRO A 74 9.13 8.99 -6.72
C PRO A 74 8.48 8.82 -8.11
N ASP A 75 8.83 7.74 -8.81
CA ASP A 75 8.30 7.42 -10.14
C ASP A 75 6.97 6.62 -10.10
N VAL A 76 6.54 6.15 -8.92
CA VAL A 76 5.28 5.40 -8.76
C VAL A 76 4.10 6.35 -8.78
N LYS A 77 3.08 6.02 -9.57
CA LYS A 77 1.83 6.79 -9.61
C LYS A 77 0.90 6.33 -8.48
N VAL A 78 0.34 7.27 -7.74
CA VAL A 78 -0.70 7.00 -6.74
C VAL A 78 -2.04 7.48 -7.26
N VAL A 79 -3.04 6.59 -7.23
CA VAL A 79 -4.44 6.92 -7.50
C VAL A 79 -5.22 6.60 -6.24
N THR A 80 -5.92 7.60 -5.70
CA THR A 80 -6.69 7.47 -4.45
C THR A 80 -8.08 8.09 -4.59
N GLY A 81 -9.06 7.56 -3.86
CA GLY A 81 -10.40 8.11 -3.80
C GLY A 81 -10.54 9.27 -2.81
N ALA A 82 -9.79 9.24 -1.70
CA ALA A 82 -9.87 10.22 -0.64
C ALA A 82 -8.53 10.41 0.08
N VAL A 83 -8.26 11.64 0.51
CA VAL A 83 -7.11 11.99 1.36
C VAL A 83 -7.64 12.53 2.67
N ASP A 84 -7.43 11.77 3.74
CA ASP A 84 -7.84 12.13 5.09
C ASP A 84 -6.73 12.88 5.84
N PRO A 85 -7.09 13.67 6.87
CA PRO A 85 -6.18 14.65 7.46
C PRO A 85 -5.04 14.04 8.28
N ILE A 86 -5.29 12.99 9.07
CA ILE A 86 -4.32 12.52 10.06
C ILE A 86 -4.32 11.00 10.23
N LEU A 87 -3.23 10.50 10.80
CA LEU A 87 -3.21 9.24 11.54
C LEU A 87 -3.41 9.52 13.03
N ASN A 88 -4.11 8.63 13.74
CA ASN A 88 -4.13 8.64 15.20
C ASN A 88 -2.91 7.91 15.80
N GLU A 89 -2.84 7.84 17.13
CA GLU A 89 -1.73 7.20 17.87
C GLU A 89 -1.55 5.72 17.53
N LYS A 90 -2.62 5.05 17.12
CA LYS A 90 -2.62 3.65 16.67
C LYS A 90 -2.35 3.50 15.17
N LYS A 91 -1.96 4.57 14.48
CA LYS A 91 -1.69 4.62 13.03
C LYS A 91 -2.91 4.32 12.13
N TYR A 92 -4.13 4.47 12.65
CA TYR A 92 -5.33 4.47 11.82
C TYR A 92 -5.55 5.83 11.18
N ILE A 93 -6.01 5.81 9.92
CA ILE A 93 -6.47 7.00 9.20
C ILE A 93 -7.74 7.54 9.87
N VAL A 94 -7.84 8.85 10.08
CA VAL A 94 -9.00 9.52 10.70
C VAL A 94 -9.46 10.69 9.82
N PRO A 95 -10.77 10.81 9.48
CA PRO A 95 -11.89 9.99 9.96
C PRO A 95 -11.86 8.52 9.48
N GLY A 96 -11.24 8.26 8.33
CA GLY A 96 -10.94 6.92 7.83
C GLY A 96 -12.16 6.03 7.62
N LEU A 97 -11.89 4.72 7.56
CA LEU A 97 -12.89 3.70 7.34
C LEU A 97 -12.75 2.50 8.30
N GLY A 98 -12.02 2.66 9.41
CA GLY A 98 -11.71 1.56 10.32
C GLY A 98 -10.77 0.53 9.68
N ASP A 99 -10.86 -0.73 10.08
CA ASP A 99 -10.15 -1.82 9.39
C ASP A 99 -10.93 -2.22 8.12
N PHE A 100 -10.37 -1.94 6.95
CA PHE A 100 -11.02 -2.32 5.68
C PHE A 100 -11.17 -3.83 5.54
N GLY A 101 -10.14 -4.59 5.91
CA GLY A 101 -10.09 -6.03 5.72
C GLY A 101 -11.20 -6.69 6.53
N ASP A 102 -11.28 -6.36 7.81
CA ASP A 102 -12.29 -6.93 8.69
C ASP A 102 -13.70 -6.58 8.27
N ARG A 103 -13.95 -5.32 7.91
CA ARG A 103 -15.27 -4.87 7.47
C ARG A 103 -15.68 -5.46 6.12
N TYR A 104 -14.73 -5.64 5.20
CA TYR A 104 -15.01 -6.14 3.86
C TYR A 104 -15.21 -7.66 3.86
N PHE A 105 -14.42 -8.39 4.65
CA PHE A 105 -14.52 -9.85 4.77
C PHE A 105 -15.48 -10.33 5.87
N GLY A 106 -15.98 -9.42 6.71
CA GLY A 106 -16.89 -9.74 7.81
C GLY A 106 -16.22 -10.47 8.96
N THR A 107 -15.00 -10.04 9.32
CA THR A 107 -14.21 -10.57 10.46
C THR A 107 -14.11 -9.58 11.62
N ASP A 108 -14.93 -8.52 11.61
CA ASP A 108 -15.02 -7.49 12.64
C ASP A 108 -15.79 -7.92 13.92
N GLY A 109 -16.35 -9.13 13.97
CA GLY A 109 -16.92 -9.80 15.16
C GLY A 109 -17.48 -11.19 14.81
N ASN A 110 -17.28 -12.26 15.59
CA ASN A 110 -17.14 -12.40 17.04
C ASN A 110 -15.83 -13.04 17.49
#